data_AF-A0A8T6RFB5-F1
#
_entry.id   AF-A0A8T6RFB5-F1
#
_cell.length_a   1.000
_cell.length_b   1.000
_cell.length_c   1.000
_cell.angle_alpha   90.00
_cell.angle_beta   90.00
_cell.angle_gamma   90.00
#
_symmetry.space_group_name_H-M   'P 1'
#
loop_
_entity.id
_entity.type
_entity.pdbx_description
1 polymer ?
#
loop_
_entity_poly.entity_id
_entity_poly.type
_entity_poly.pdbx_seq_one_letter_code
_entity_poly.pdbx_strand_id
1 'polypeptide(L)'
;MKKMPICKICAISGVLCGACTENVENGKITSLDIEYTKELIELEKKFKVLESITFVKASEIADMVVLQVGKGDLNKIAGQRGKILRELEKSYPDKRFRFIEKTKDIKNVLENLVAPARILGINQIYLPTGETESKVRIYRSDQKKLPASIEILEDIVYSLTDEHIRIAFE
;
A
#
# COMPACT_ATOMS: atom_id res chain seq x y z
N MET A 1 7.76 14.83 -5.12
CA MET A 1 7.26 13.61 -5.75
C MET A 1 7.23 13.88 -7.22
N LYS A 2 7.61 12.89 -8.01
CA LYS A 2 7.70 12.98 -9.47
C LYS A 2 6.30 13.01 -10.09
N LYS A 3 5.39 12.18 -9.56
CA LYS A 3 3.98 12.10 -9.94
C LYS A 3 3.15 11.76 -8.71
N MET A 4 1.90 12.24 -8.69
CA MET A 4 0.94 12.10 -7.61
C MET A 4 -0.48 12.08 -8.21
N PRO A 5 -1.46 11.46 -7.54
CA PRO A 5 -2.83 11.34 -8.04
C PRO A 5 -3.54 12.70 -8.16
N ILE A 6 -3.21 13.66 -7.30
CA ILE A 6 -3.77 15.01 -7.28
C ILE A 6 -2.69 16.08 -7.48
N CYS A 7 -3.05 17.23 -8.06
CA CYS A 7 -2.14 18.35 -8.23
C CYS A 7 -1.57 18.87 -6.89
N LYS A 8 -0.28 19.22 -6.84
CA LYS A 8 0.41 19.68 -5.62
C LYS A 8 -0.28 20.89 -4.98
N ILE A 9 -0.70 21.86 -5.78
CA ILE A 9 -1.41 23.06 -5.30
C ILE A 9 -2.75 22.67 -4.67
N CYS A 10 -3.51 21.82 -5.34
CA CYS A 10 -4.84 21.35 -4.93
C CYS A 10 -4.76 20.59 -3.60
N ALA A 11 -3.75 19.72 -3.44
CA ALA A 11 -3.53 18.96 -2.22
C ALA A 11 -3.19 19.87 -1.02
N ILE A 12 -2.40 20.93 -1.25
CA ILE A 12 -2.00 21.87 -0.19
C ILE A 12 -3.14 22.84 0.15
N SER A 13 -3.80 23.40 -0.86
CA SER A 13 -4.85 24.42 -0.66
C SER A 13 -6.18 23.84 -0.19
N GLY A 14 -6.44 22.55 -0.46
CA GLY A 14 -7.74 21.92 -0.25
C GLY A 14 -8.80 22.34 -1.28
N VAL A 15 -8.43 23.14 -2.28
CA VAL A 15 -9.32 23.62 -3.34
C VAL A 15 -8.98 22.91 -4.65
N LEU A 16 -9.94 22.15 -5.18
CA LEU A 16 -9.77 21.39 -6.41
C LEU A 16 -9.88 22.27 -7.66
N CYS A 17 -8.95 22.12 -8.60
CA CYS A 17 -9.12 22.65 -9.95
C CYS A 17 -10.08 21.77 -10.76
N GLY A 18 -10.62 22.28 -11.87
CA GLY A 18 -11.60 21.54 -12.68
C GLY A 18 -11.18 20.12 -13.06
N ALA A 19 -9.91 19.92 -13.44
CA ALA A 19 -9.39 18.58 -13.75
C ALA A 19 -9.31 17.65 -12.52
N CYS A 20 -8.98 18.16 -11.33
CA CYS A 20 -8.99 17.34 -10.11
C CYS A 20 -10.41 17.03 -9.66
N THR A 21 -11.34 17.99 -9.79
CA THR A 21 -12.77 17.78 -9.51
C THR A 21 -13.32 16.66 -10.37
N GLU A 22 -13.12 16.71 -11.69
CA GLU A 22 -13.57 15.66 -12.61
C GLU A 22 -12.97 14.28 -12.26
N ASN A 23 -11.70 14.23 -11.85
CA ASN A 23 -11.08 12.97 -11.45
C ASN A 23 -11.64 12.42 -10.13
N VAL A 24 -12.03 13.28 -9.19
CA VAL A 24 -12.72 12.88 -7.96
C VAL A 24 -14.13 12.39 -8.28
N GLU A 25 -14.89 13.12 -9.10
CA GLU A 25 -16.25 12.75 -9.51
C GLU A 25 -16.28 11.40 -10.25
N ASN A 26 -15.27 11.12 -11.08
CA ASN A 26 -15.11 9.84 -11.77
C ASN A 26 -14.49 8.73 -10.90
N GLY A 27 -14.27 8.97 -9.59
CA GLY A 27 -13.72 7.98 -8.65
C GLY A 27 -12.24 7.62 -8.90
N LYS A 28 -11.52 8.38 -9.73
CA LYS A 28 -10.09 8.17 -10.00
C LYS A 28 -9.19 8.67 -8.86
N ILE A 29 -9.66 9.70 -8.13
CA ILE A 29 -9.01 10.24 -6.93
C ILE A 29 -9.96 10.09 -5.76
N THR A 30 -9.49 9.49 -4.68
CA THR A 30 -10.23 9.33 -3.43
C THR A 30 -9.84 10.38 -2.40
N SER A 31 -10.63 10.53 -1.33
CA SER A 31 -10.27 11.37 -0.19
C SER A 31 -8.93 10.98 0.43
N LEU A 32 -8.66 9.66 0.54
CA LEU A 32 -7.39 9.12 1.02
C LEU A 32 -6.22 9.54 0.13
N ASP A 33 -6.41 9.53 -1.19
CA ASP A 33 -5.38 9.97 -2.14
C ASP A 33 -5.00 11.44 -1.90
N ILE A 34 -5.99 12.30 -1.63
CA ILE A 34 -5.78 13.72 -1.37
C ILE A 34 -5.05 13.92 -0.04
N GLU A 35 -5.55 13.27 1.01
CA GLU A 35 -5.02 13.35 2.36
C GLU A 35 -3.56 12.91 2.41
N TYR A 36 -3.26 11.69 1.95
CA TYR A 36 -1.90 11.17 2.03
C TYR A 36 -0.98 11.82 0.99
N THR A 37 -1.49 12.38 -0.11
CA THR A 37 -0.66 13.24 -0.98
C THR A 37 -0.20 14.48 -0.22
N LYS A 38 -1.09 15.15 0.52
CA LYS A 38 -0.76 16.32 1.33
C LYS A 38 0.29 15.99 2.39
N GLU A 39 0.11 14.89 3.13
CA GLU A 39 1.06 14.46 4.15
C GLU A 39 2.44 14.12 3.55
N LEU A 40 2.47 13.39 2.42
CA LEU A 40 3.72 13.07 1.72
C LEU A 40 4.44 14.33 1.21
N ILE A 41 3.72 15.34 0.74
CA ILE A 41 4.30 16.64 0.35
C ILE A 41 4.94 17.34 1.55
N GLU A 42 4.30 17.32 2.72
CA GLU A 42 4.89 17.90 3.93
C GLU A 42 6.15 17.13 4.35
N LEU A 43 6.15 15.81 4.22
CA LEU A 43 7.33 14.98 4.46
C LEU A 43 8.46 15.20 3.45
N GLU A 44 8.22 15.68 2.23
CA GLU A 44 9.29 16.06 1.28
C GLU A 44 10.25 17.10 1.85
N LYS A 45 9.76 17.98 2.74
CA LYS A 45 10.60 18.99 3.42
C LYS A 45 11.68 18.35 4.27
N LYS A 46 11.39 17.18 4.87
CA LYS A 46 12.30 16.39 5.71
C LYS A 46 13.05 15.31 4.93
N PHE A 47 12.39 14.67 3.96
CA PHE A 47 12.91 13.51 3.23
C PHE A 47 12.94 13.79 1.72
N LYS A 48 14.06 14.33 1.24
CA LYS A 48 14.27 14.64 -0.19
C LYS A 48 14.09 13.46 -1.14
N VAL A 49 14.23 12.22 -0.66
CA VAL A 49 13.97 11.03 -1.47
C VAL A 49 12.55 10.97 -2.03
N LEU A 50 11.56 11.51 -1.30
CA LEU A 50 10.16 11.60 -1.72
C LEU A 50 9.99 12.48 -2.97
N GLU A 51 10.93 13.39 -3.24
CA GLU A 51 10.91 14.19 -4.46
C GLU A 51 10.96 13.33 -5.73
N SER A 52 11.70 12.22 -5.67
CA SER A 52 11.94 11.31 -6.80
C SER A 52 10.93 10.16 -6.94
N ILE A 53 9.98 10.05 -6.02
CA ILE A 53 9.02 8.94 -5.93
C ILE A 53 7.71 9.30 -6.65
N THR A 54 7.10 8.29 -7.26
CA THR A 54 5.75 8.36 -7.82
C THR A 54 4.75 7.79 -6.82
N PHE A 55 3.86 8.61 -6.27
CA PHE A 55 2.72 8.14 -5.48
C PHE A 55 1.55 7.87 -6.42
N VAL A 56 0.93 6.70 -6.30
CA VAL A 56 -0.09 6.24 -7.25
C VAL A 56 -1.48 6.26 -6.65
N LYS A 57 -1.65 5.62 -5.48
CA LYS A 57 -2.95 5.49 -4.84
C LYS A 57 -2.79 5.13 -3.36
N ALA A 58 -3.73 5.56 -2.52
CA ALA A 58 -3.92 5.08 -1.17
C ALA A 58 -5.14 4.17 -1.08
N SER A 59 -5.03 3.13 -0.25
CA SER A 59 -6.16 2.34 0.22
C SER A 59 -6.03 2.11 1.72
N GLU A 60 -7.17 1.94 2.38
CA GLU A 60 -7.25 1.72 3.81
C GLU A 60 -8.24 0.59 4.08
N ILE A 61 -7.81 -0.39 4.87
CA ILE A 61 -8.64 -1.50 5.35
C ILE A 61 -8.41 -1.61 6.85
N ALA A 62 -9.46 -1.39 7.63
CA ALA A 62 -9.41 -1.26 9.08
C ALA A 62 -8.38 -0.20 9.55
N ASP A 63 -7.33 -0.62 10.24
CA ASP A 63 -6.24 0.22 10.74
C ASP A 63 -5.03 0.26 9.79
N MET A 64 -5.00 -0.55 8.73
CA MET A 64 -3.89 -0.62 7.79
C MET A 64 -4.11 0.29 6.59
N VAL A 65 -3.12 1.16 6.33
CA VAL A 65 -3.06 2.07 5.18
C VAL A 65 -1.97 1.59 4.23
N VAL A 66 -2.35 1.30 2.99
CA VAL A 66 -1.46 0.93 1.91
C VAL A 66 -1.27 2.11 0.97
N LEU A 67 -0.02 2.56 0.83
CA LEU A 67 0.41 3.61 -0.08
C LEU A 67 1.10 2.98 -1.28
N GLN A 68 0.41 2.94 -2.42
CA GLN A 68 0.94 2.41 -3.67
C GLN A 68 1.92 3.40 -4.32
N VAL A 69 3.10 2.92 -4.67
CA VAL A 69 4.16 3.70 -5.32
C VAL A 69 4.55 3.13 -6.68
N GLY A 70 5.29 3.91 -7.46
CA GLY A 70 5.83 3.47 -8.75
C GLY A 70 6.81 2.30 -8.62
N LYS A 71 6.93 1.52 -9.69
CA LYS A 71 7.91 0.42 -9.78
C LYS A 71 9.34 0.93 -9.57
N GLY A 72 10.09 0.28 -8.70
CA GLY A 72 11.45 0.64 -8.30
C GLY A 72 11.54 1.74 -7.24
N ASP A 73 10.44 2.42 -6.89
CA ASP A 73 10.46 3.48 -5.88
C ASP A 73 10.46 2.94 -4.45
N LEU A 74 9.98 1.72 -4.23
CA LEU A 74 9.92 1.12 -2.90
C LEU A 74 11.32 0.96 -2.28
N ASN A 75 12.31 0.58 -3.07
CA ASN A 75 13.71 0.47 -2.64
C ASN A 75 14.27 1.81 -2.12
N LYS A 76 13.89 2.93 -2.74
CA LYS A 76 14.31 4.27 -2.30
C LYS A 76 13.72 4.62 -0.94
N ILE A 77 12.46 4.25 -0.71
CA ILE A 77 11.77 4.42 0.58
C ILE A 77 12.41 3.53 1.65
N ALA A 78 12.65 2.26 1.33
CA ALA A 78 13.31 1.30 2.23
C ALA A 78 14.70 1.77 2.67
N GLY A 79 15.43 2.46 1.79
CA GLY A 79 16.71 3.11 2.11
C GLY A 79 16.65 4.13 3.26
N GLN A 80 15.47 4.69 3.56
CA GLN A 80 15.26 5.56 4.73
C GLN A 80 15.08 4.79 6.05
N ARG A 81 15.23 3.46 6.05
CA ARG A 81 15.20 2.59 7.24
C ARG A 81 13.95 2.81 8.10
N GLY A 82 12.79 2.94 7.44
CA GLY A 82 11.49 3.11 8.10
C GLY A 82 11.24 4.50 8.72
N LYS A 83 12.15 5.48 8.56
CA LYS A 83 11.94 6.83 9.12
C LYS A 83 10.70 7.53 8.58
N ILE A 84 10.37 7.34 7.30
CA ILE A 84 9.16 7.91 6.68
C ILE A 84 7.90 7.31 7.31
N LEU A 85 7.84 5.97 7.42
CA LEU A 85 6.72 5.27 8.07
C LEU A 85 6.50 5.75 9.51
N ARG A 86 7.59 5.92 10.28
CA ARG A 86 7.49 6.43 11.65
C ARG A 86 6.94 7.85 11.74
N GLU A 87 7.19 8.72 10.75
CA GLU A 87 6.62 10.07 10.77
C GLU A 87 5.13 10.02 10.41
N LEU A 88 4.72 9.17 9.45
CA LEU A 88 3.30 8.93 9.16
C LEU A 88 2.56 8.38 10.39
N GLU A 89 3.12 7.36 11.04
CA GLU A 89 2.53 6.76 12.25
C GLU A 89 2.52 7.70 13.46
N LYS A 90 3.34 8.76 13.47
CA LYS A 90 3.24 9.83 14.48
C LYS A 90 2.06 10.76 14.21
N SER A 91 1.84 11.11 12.95
CA SER A 91 0.68 11.92 12.53
C SER A 91 -0.64 11.13 12.69
N TYR A 92 -0.56 9.80 12.57
CA TYR A 92 -1.71 8.89 12.61
C TYR A 92 -1.45 7.69 13.55
N PRO A 93 -1.57 7.86 14.88
CA PRO A 93 -1.18 6.84 15.87
C PRO A 93 -1.94 5.51 15.78
N ASP A 94 -3.20 5.59 15.34
CA ASP A 94 -4.10 4.43 15.22
C ASP A 94 -4.01 3.74 13.85
N LYS A 95 -3.09 4.19 12.99
CA LYS A 95 -2.89 3.64 11.65
C LYS A 95 -1.54 2.98 11.50
N ARG A 96 -1.51 1.90 10.71
CA ARG A 96 -0.30 1.19 10.29
C ARG A 96 -0.06 1.40 8.82
N PHE A 97 1.10 1.94 8.48
CA PHE A 97 1.40 2.28 7.08
C PHE A 97 2.25 1.21 6.41
N ARG A 98 1.95 0.95 5.14
CA ARG A 98 2.77 0.12 4.25
C ARG A 98 2.92 0.78 2.90
N PHE A 99 4.16 0.85 2.41
CA PHE A 99 4.42 1.18 1.02
C PHE A 99 4.51 -0.10 0.20
N ILE A 100 3.83 -0.13 -0.94
CA ILE A 100 3.85 -1.28 -1.87
C ILE A 100 3.98 -0.74 -3.30
N GLU A 101 4.70 -1.43 -4.17
CA GLU A 101 4.70 -1.06 -5.59
C GLU A 101 3.37 -1.39 -6.25
N LYS A 102 2.88 -0.52 -7.13
CA LYS A 102 1.70 -0.83 -7.93
C LYS A 102 2.02 -1.98 -8.89
N THR A 103 1.47 -3.15 -8.59
CA THR A 103 1.62 -4.37 -9.38
C THR A 103 0.38 -5.24 -9.21
N LYS A 104 0.09 -6.07 -10.22
CA LYS A 104 -0.90 -7.16 -10.13
C LYS A 104 -0.27 -8.50 -9.71
N ASP A 105 1.06 -8.55 -9.62
CA ASP A 105 1.77 -9.76 -9.22
C ASP A 105 1.59 -10.00 -7.72
N ILE A 106 0.78 -11.01 -7.40
CA ILE A 106 0.42 -11.39 -6.03
C ILE A 106 1.63 -11.68 -5.16
N LYS A 107 2.69 -12.27 -5.74
CA LYS A 107 3.91 -12.61 -5.01
C LYS A 107 4.59 -11.33 -4.51
N ASN A 108 4.72 -10.33 -5.38
CA ASN A 108 5.32 -9.06 -5.01
C ASN A 108 4.48 -8.29 -3.97
N VAL A 109 3.15 -8.32 -4.10
CA VAL A 109 2.26 -7.70 -3.10
C VAL A 109 2.46 -8.38 -1.74
N LEU A 110 2.38 -9.72 -1.71
CA LEU A 110 2.51 -10.51 -0.49
C LEU A 110 3.86 -10.30 0.20
N GLU A 111 4.97 -10.43 -0.53
CA GLU A 111 6.32 -10.28 0.04
C GLU A 111 6.51 -8.94 0.77
N ASN A 112 5.91 -7.86 0.26
CA ASN A 112 5.99 -6.54 0.88
C ASN A 112 4.97 -6.32 1.99
N LEU A 113 3.76 -6.86 1.81
CA LEU A 113 2.65 -6.69 2.75
C LEU A 113 2.91 -7.45 4.05
N VAL A 114 3.37 -8.71 3.99
CA VAL A 114 3.57 -9.54 5.19
C VAL A 114 4.93 -9.35 5.87
N ALA A 115 5.85 -8.62 5.25
CA ALA A 115 7.18 -8.37 5.81
C ALA A 115 7.10 -7.81 7.24
N PRO A 116 7.91 -8.29 8.20
CA PRO A 116 9.09 -9.14 8.03
C PRO A 116 8.80 -10.65 8.11
N ALA A 117 7.54 -11.08 8.10
CA ALA A 117 7.22 -12.51 8.09
C ALA A 117 7.70 -13.15 6.79
N ARG A 118 8.28 -14.35 6.89
CA ARG A 118 8.82 -15.07 5.73
C ARG A 118 7.75 -15.98 5.14
N ILE A 119 7.62 -15.93 3.82
CA ILE A 119 6.75 -16.80 3.04
C ILE A 119 7.53 -18.10 2.71
N LEU A 120 6.95 -19.25 3.06
CA LEU A 120 7.43 -20.59 2.71
C LEU A 120 7.13 -20.93 1.25
N GLY A 121 5.98 -20.51 0.75
CA GLY A 121 5.58 -20.70 -0.63
C GLY A 121 4.18 -20.17 -0.91
N ILE A 122 3.88 -19.97 -2.18
CA ILE A 122 2.57 -19.58 -2.69
C ILE A 122 2.16 -20.68 -3.67
N ASN A 123 1.08 -21.38 -3.37
CA ASN A 123 0.57 -22.47 -4.20
C ASN A 123 -0.79 -22.05 -4.78
N GLN A 124 -0.93 -22.07 -6.09
CA GLN A 124 -2.22 -21.84 -6.74
C GLN A 124 -3.04 -23.13 -6.74
N ILE A 125 -4.28 -23.04 -6.27
CA ILE A 125 -5.27 -24.12 -6.22
C ILE A 125 -6.30 -23.83 -7.31
N TYR A 126 -6.50 -24.80 -8.20
CA TYR A 126 -7.53 -24.75 -9.23
C TYR A 126 -8.76 -25.46 -8.72
N LEU A 127 -9.86 -24.72 -8.55
CA LEU A 127 -11.13 -25.27 -8.10
C LEU A 127 -11.85 -25.96 -9.28
N PRO A 128 -12.66 -27.00 -9.03
CA PRO A 128 -13.49 -27.62 -10.06
C PRO A 128 -14.47 -26.66 -10.75
N THR A 129 -14.75 -25.50 -10.14
CA THR A 129 -15.55 -24.40 -10.68
C THR A 129 -14.82 -23.60 -11.77
N GLY A 130 -13.51 -23.81 -11.95
CA GLY A 130 -12.65 -23.02 -12.84
C GLY A 130 -12.03 -21.79 -12.18
N GLU A 131 -12.39 -21.49 -10.94
CA GLU A 131 -11.78 -20.44 -10.14
C GLU A 131 -10.40 -20.83 -9.62
N THR A 132 -9.58 -19.83 -9.31
CA THR A 132 -8.25 -20.03 -8.74
C THR A 132 -8.16 -19.37 -7.38
N GLU A 133 -7.68 -20.11 -6.38
CA GLU A 133 -7.41 -19.62 -5.03
C GLU A 133 -5.93 -19.82 -4.72
N SER A 134 -5.24 -18.80 -4.18
CA SER A 134 -3.82 -18.91 -3.86
C SER A 134 -3.60 -19.19 -2.37
N LYS A 135 -3.08 -20.38 -2.02
CA LYS A 135 -2.67 -20.71 -0.65
C LYS A 135 -1.27 -20.18 -0.37
N VAL A 136 -1.17 -19.23 0.55
CA VAL A 136 0.08 -18.60 1.00
C VAL A 136 0.52 -19.25 2.29
N ARG A 137 1.71 -19.84 2.30
CA ARG A 137 2.27 -20.53 3.47
C ARG A 137 3.31 -19.64 4.11
N ILE A 138 3.17 -19.37 5.40
CA ILE A 138 4.07 -18.51 6.19
C ILE A 138 4.66 -19.33 7.33
N TYR A 139 5.91 -19.08 7.70
CA TYR A 139 6.53 -19.75 8.85
C TYR A 139 5.70 -19.52 10.11
N ARG A 140 5.37 -20.59 10.84
CA ARG A 140 4.64 -20.52 12.11
C ARG A 140 5.33 -19.63 13.14
N SER A 141 6.67 -19.60 13.14
CA SER A 141 7.48 -18.72 14.00
C SER A 141 7.26 -17.23 13.74
N ASP A 142 6.75 -16.88 12.56
CA ASP A 142 6.60 -15.49 12.10
C ASP A 142 5.14 -15.00 12.20
N GLN A 143 4.22 -15.82 12.71
CA GLN A 143 2.81 -15.43 12.92
C GLN A 143 2.66 -14.14 13.73
N LYS A 144 3.44 -13.99 14.82
CA LYS A 144 3.43 -12.77 15.66
C LYS A 144 4.12 -11.57 15.02
N LYS A 145 4.79 -11.75 13.89
CA LYS A 145 5.49 -10.69 13.15
C LYS A 145 4.63 -10.08 12.04
N LEU A 146 3.45 -10.65 11.78
CA LEU A 146 2.54 -10.10 10.80
C LEU A 146 2.10 -8.68 11.19
N PRO A 147 1.97 -7.77 10.22
CA PRO A 147 1.64 -6.39 10.51
C PRO A 147 0.16 -6.11 10.75
N ALA A 148 -0.72 -7.07 10.41
CA ALA A 148 -2.15 -7.02 10.68
C ALA A 148 -2.69 -8.45 10.88
N SER A 149 -3.98 -8.57 11.20
CA SER A 149 -4.65 -9.87 11.23
C SER A 149 -4.66 -10.51 9.85
N ILE A 150 -4.89 -11.82 9.80
CA ILE A 150 -4.90 -12.57 8.55
C ILE A 150 -5.98 -12.05 7.62
N GLU A 151 -7.17 -11.82 8.17
CA GLU A 151 -8.35 -11.37 7.43
C GLU A 151 -8.07 -10.03 6.74
N ILE A 152 -7.46 -9.09 7.45
CA ILE A 152 -7.08 -7.78 6.88
C ILE A 152 -6.06 -7.95 5.75
N LEU A 153 -5.07 -8.83 5.92
CA LEU A 153 -4.05 -9.06 4.89
C LEU A 153 -4.65 -9.70 3.63
N GLU A 154 -5.58 -10.64 3.79
CA GLU A 154 -6.29 -11.29 2.69
C GLU A 154 -7.16 -10.28 1.94
N ASP A 155 -7.91 -9.44 2.65
CA ASP A 155 -8.75 -8.38 2.09
C ASP A 155 -7.92 -7.33 1.32
N ILE A 156 -6.74 -6.96 1.85
CA ILE A 156 -5.83 -6.04 1.17
C ILE A 156 -5.34 -6.67 -0.13
N VAL A 157 -4.91 -7.93 -0.13
CA VAL A 157 -4.44 -8.58 -1.36
C VAL A 157 -5.57 -8.61 -2.39
N TYR A 158 -6.77 -9.01 -1.98
CA TYR A 158 -7.94 -8.99 -2.87
C TYR A 158 -8.21 -7.59 -3.44
N SER A 159 -8.20 -6.55 -2.60
CA SER A 159 -8.39 -5.16 -3.05
C SER A 159 -7.31 -4.68 -4.03
N LEU A 160 -6.12 -5.27 -4.02
CA LEU A 160 -4.99 -4.85 -4.86
C LEU A 160 -4.85 -5.67 -6.14
N THR A 161 -5.21 -6.96 -6.11
CA THR A 161 -4.98 -7.90 -7.21
C THR A 161 -6.24 -8.53 -7.80
N ASP A 162 -7.41 -8.33 -7.17
CA ASP A 162 -8.68 -9.02 -7.48
C ASP A 162 -8.61 -10.55 -7.36
N GLU A 163 -7.67 -11.07 -6.55
CA GLU A 163 -7.46 -12.51 -6.33
C GLU A 163 -7.69 -12.89 -4.87
N HIS A 164 -8.43 -13.97 -4.64
CA HIS A 164 -8.61 -14.52 -3.30
C HIS A 164 -7.40 -15.36 -2.89
N ILE A 165 -6.95 -15.14 -1.66
CA ILE A 165 -5.86 -15.90 -1.05
C ILE A 165 -6.27 -16.49 0.28
N ARG A 166 -5.53 -17.53 0.69
CA ARG A 166 -5.65 -18.12 2.02
C ARG A 166 -4.30 -18.24 2.69
N ILE A 167 -4.10 -17.53 3.79
CA ILE A 167 -2.87 -17.58 4.57
C ILE A 167 -2.92 -18.75 5.55
N ALA A 168 -1.89 -19.59 5.53
CA ALA A 168 -1.71 -20.70 6.45
C ALA A 168 -0.31 -20.67 7.08
N PHE A 169 -0.21 -21.16 8.32
CA PHE A 169 1.06 -21.27 9.02
C PHE A 169 1.57 -22.70 9.01
N GLU A 170 2.84 -22.86 8.62
CA GLU A 170 3.57 -24.13 8.62
C GLU A 170 4.90 -24.00 9.36
#